data_AF-A0A545UGU9-F1
#
_entry.id   AF-A0A545UGU9-F1
#
_cell.length_a   1.000
_cell.length_b   1.000
_cell.length_c   1.000
_cell.angle_alpha   90.00
_cell.angle_beta   90.00
_cell.angle_gamma   90.00
#
_symmetry.space_group_name_H-M   'P 1'
#
loop_
_entity.id
_entity.type
_entity.pdbx_description
1 polymer ?
#
loop_
_entity_poly.entity_id
_entity_poly.type
_entity_poly.pdbx_seq_one_letter_code
_entity_poly.pdbx_strand_id
1 'polypeptide(L)'
;MDIVFRPNKPASPHLNGKVERSQITDKTEFYPTIALKSEEIDMLLAEWQHYYNWERPHSTHNGKTPMEKYIDLCNAPFSDEVSLDNDPDSEHIQLANYKNELALKKL
;
A
#
# COMPACT_ATOMS: atom_id res chain seq x y z
N MET A 1 11.02 -1.90 15.37
CA MET A 1 10.06 -1.92 14.25
C MET A 1 10.86 -2.38 13.06
N ASP A 2 10.77 -3.68 12.78
CA ASP A 2 11.65 -4.34 11.82
C ASP A 2 10.95 -4.33 10.46
N ILE A 3 11.35 -3.39 9.60
CA ILE A 3 10.77 -3.22 8.27
C ILE A 3 11.55 -4.11 7.30
N VAL A 4 10.87 -5.13 6.75
CA VAL A 4 11.44 -6.02 5.73
C VAL A 4 11.17 -5.47 4.33
N PHE A 5 12.21 -5.22 3.56
CA PHE A 5 12.10 -4.78 2.16
C PHE A 5 11.91 -5.97 1.22
N ARG A 6 10.79 -5.99 0.47
CA ARG A 6 10.48 -7.03 -0.53
C ARG A 6 10.23 -6.40 -1.91
N PRO A 7 11.26 -6.30 -2.79
CA PRO A 7 11.12 -5.65 -4.09
C PRO A 7 10.28 -6.48 -5.07
N ASN A 8 9.37 -5.80 -5.77
CA ASN A 8 8.61 -6.41 -6.86
C ASN A 8 9.51 -6.78 -8.05
N LYS A 9 9.13 -7.82 -8.78
CA LYS A 9 9.80 -8.23 -10.01
C LYS A 9 9.80 -7.07 -11.02
N PRO A 10 10.94 -6.78 -11.70
CA PRO A 10 10.98 -5.75 -12.74
C PRO A 10 9.92 -5.98 -13.83
N ALA A 11 9.45 -4.88 -14.43
CA ALA A 11 8.44 -4.89 -15.50
C ALA A 11 7.15 -5.66 -15.18
N SER A 12 6.79 -5.76 -13.90
CA SER A 12 5.58 -6.45 -13.42
C SER A 12 4.62 -5.48 -12.69
N PRO A 13 4.09 -4.44 -13.37
CA PRO A 13 3.25 -3.41 -12.74
C PRO A 13 1.99 -3.96 -12.07
N HIS A 14 1.45 -5.07 -12.61
CA HIS A 14 0.31 -5.77 -12.03
C HIS A 14 0.53 -6.21 -10.56
N LEU A 15 1.78 -6.42 -10.12
CA LEU A 15 2.12 -6.73 -8.73
C LEU A 15 1.90 -5.53 -7.79
N ASN A 16 1.89 -4.32 -8.32
CA ASN A 16 1.63 -3.08 -7.61
C ASN A 16 0.20 -2.53 -7.85
N GLY A 17 -0.69 -3.34 -8.42
CA GLY A 17 -1.99 -2.86 -8.92
C GLY A 17 -2.90 -2.22 -7.87
N LYS A 18 -2.74 -2.51 -6.57
CA LYS A 18 -3.49 -1.83 -5.50
C LYS A 18 -3.07 -0.36 -5.39
N VAL A 19 -1.77 -0.09 -5.38
CA VAL A 19 -1.21 1.27 -5.32
C VAL A 19 -1.57 2.03 -6.60
N GLU A 20 -1.39 1.39 -7.76
CA GLU A 20 -1.71 2.01 -9.05
C GLU A 20 -3.19 2.42 -9.13
N ARG A 21 -4.13 1.59 -8.67
CA ARG A 21 -5.56 1.95 -8.64
C ARG A 21 -5.85 3.14 -7.73
N SER A 22 -5.22 3.23 -6.56
CA SER A 22 -5.36 4.38 -5.66
C SER A 22 -4.88 5.67 -6.33
N GLN A 23 -3.69 5.63 -6.95
CA GLN A 23 -3.12 6.77 -7.66
C GLN A 23 -3.96 7.21 -8.85
N ILE A 24 -4.59 6.26 -9.57
CA ILE A 24 -5.53 6.58 -10.64
C ILE A 24 -6.71 7.36 -10.07
N THR A 25 -7.30 6.92 -8.97
CA THR A 25 -8.42 7.63 -8.32
C THR A 25 -8.02 9.06 -7.94
N ASP A 26 -6.88 9.27 -7.29
CA ASP A 26 -6.40 10.63 -6.97
C ASP A 26 -6.25 11.49 -8.24
N LYS A 27 -5.69 10.91 -9.30
CA LYS A 27 -5.51 11.59 -10.60
C LYS A 27 -6.82 11.95 -11.28
N THR A 28 -7.85 11.14 -11.16
CA THR A 28 -9.13 11.33 -11.85
C THR A 28 -10.16 12.10 -11.05
N GLU A 29 -10.10 12.03 -9.72
CA GLU A 29 -11.12 12.60 -8.83
C GLU A 29 -10.61 13.81 -8.04
N PHE A 30 -9.35 13.81 -7.58
CA PHE A 30 -8.82 14.90 -6.74
C PHE A 30 -8.14 16.00 -7.55
N TYR A 31 -7.09 15.67 -8.31
CA TYR A 31 -6.32 16.70 -9.01
C TYR A 31 -7.11 17.57 -10.00
N PRO A 32 -8.20 17.09 -10.64
CA PRO A 32 -9.04 17.93 -11.49
C PRO A 32 -9.90 18.96 -10.72
N THR A 33 -10.09 18.79 -9.41
CA THR A 33 -10.97 19.65 -8.59
C THR A 33 -10.22 20.78 -7.88
N ILE A 34 -8.89 20.77 -7.91
CA ILE A 34 -8.06 21.74 -7.20
C ILE A 34 -7.13 22.54 -8.13
N ALA A 35 -6.74 23.74 -7.69
CA ALA A 35 -5.65 24.48 -8.30
C ALA A 35 -4.31 24.03 -7.69
N LEU A 36 -3.44 23.41 -8.49
CA LEU A 36 -2.13 22.90 -8.03
C LEU A 36 -1.19 23.97 -7.43
N LYS A 37 -1.44 25.25 -7.73
CA LYS A 37 -0.67 26.38 -7.20
C LYS A 37 -1.38 27.09 -6.05
N SER A 38 -2.47 26.52 -5.52
CA SER A 38 -3.15 27.08 -4.35
C SER A 38 -2.24 27.00 -3.13
N GLU A 39 -2.27 28.03 -2.29
CA GLU A 39 -1.65 28.03 -0.96
C GLU A 39 -2.35 27.04 -0.01
N GLU A 40 -3.57 26.59 -0.36
CA GLU A 40 -4.41 25.70 0.44
C GLU A 40 -4.27 24.22 0.09
N ILE A 41 -3.31 23.85 -0.77
CA ILE A 41 -3.19 22.48 -1.30
C ILE A 41 -3.07 21.42 -0.19
N ASP A 42 -2.40 21.73 0.90
CA ASP A 42 -2.23 20.83 2.04
C ASP A 42 -3.56 20.56 2.76
N MET A 43 -4.40 21.59 2.92
CA MET A 43 -5.72 21.44 3.53
C MET A 43 -6.63 20.62 2.63
N LEU A 44 -6.67 20.93 1.33
CA LEU A 44 -7.47 20.19 0.35
C LEU A 44 -7.03 18.72 0.25
N LEU A 45 -5.73 18.45 0.36
CA LEU A 45 -5.21 17.09 0.40
C LEU A 45 -5.64 16.35 1.68
N ALA A 46 -5.63 17.03 2.83
CA ALA A 46 -6.10 16.44 4.09
C ALA A 46 -7.61 16.13 4.04
N GLU A 47 -8.43 17.02 3.48
CA GLU A 47 -9.85 16.79 3.24
C GLU A 47 -10.07 15.60 2.30
N TRP A 48 -9.32 15.54 1.20
CA TRP A 48 -9.38 14.41 0.27
C TRP A 48 -9.02 13.08 0.94
N GLN A 49 -7.94 13.06 1.74
CA GLN A 49 -7.55 11.88 2.49
C GLN A 49 -8.61 11.47 3.51
N HIS A 50 -9.25 12.42 4.18
CA HIS A 50 -10.34 12.14 5.11
C HIS A 50 -11.51 11.50 4.37
N TYR A 51 -12.00 12.14 3.31
CA TYR A 51 -13.08 11.64 2.47
C TYR A 51 -12.79 10.23 1.95
N TYR A 52 -11.62 10.02 1.33
CA TYR A 52 -11.26 8.74 0.75
C TYR A 52 -11.22 7.60 1.78
N ASN A 53 -10.67 7.88 2.98
CA ASN A 53 -10.47 6.85 4.00
C ASN A 53 -11.71 6.61 4.87
N TRP A 54 -12.52 7.63 5.14
CA TRP A 54 -13.60 7.59 6.14
C TRP A 54 -15.01 7.71 5.59
N GLU A 55 -15.20 8.23 4.38
CA GLU A 55 -16.54 8.52 3.84
C GLU A 55 -16.81 7.79 2.53
N ARG A 56 -15.79 7.58 1.69
CA ARG A 56 -15.93 6.97 0.37
C ARG A 56 -16.23 5.47 0.49
N PRO A 57 -17.40 4.98 0.00
CA PRO A 57 -17.68 3.55 -0.03
C PRO A 57 -16.92 2.86 -1.17
N HIS A 58 -16.31 1.71 -0.88
CA HIS A 58 -15.59 0.92 -1.90
C HIS A 58 -16.32 -0.39 -2.19
N SER A 59 -16.64 -0.65 -3.46
CA SER A 59 -17.33 -1.87 -3.90
C SER A 59 -16.55 -3.15 -3.55
N THR A 60 -15.21 -3.11 -3.65
CA THR A 60 -14.33 -4.21 -3.23
C THR A 60 -14.43 -4.54 -1.74
N HIS A 61 -14.90 -3.60 -0.92
CA HIS A 61 -15.11 -3.78 0.52
C HIS A 61 -16.59 -3.96 0.88
N ASN A 62 -17.44 -4.36 -0.07
CA ASN A 62 -18.89 -4.47 0.11
C ASN A 62 -19.55 -3.15 0.57
N GLY A 63 -19.04 -2.02 0.06
CA GLY A 63 -19.55 -0.69 0.40
C GLY A 63 -18.94 -0.08 1.66
N LYS A 64 -18.09 -0.81 2.40
CA LYS A 64 -17.33 -0.25 3.52
C LYS A 64 -16.26 0.72 3.04
N THR A 65 -15.90 1.65 3.91
CA THR A 65 -14.77 2.57 3.71
C THR A 65 -13.45 1.84 3.97
N PRO A 66 -12.31 2.36 3.48
CA PRO A 66 -11.00 1.79 3.78
C PRO A 66 -10.74 1.68 5.28
N MET A 67 -11.16 2.68 6.07
CA MET A 67 -10.93 2.67 7.52
C MET A 67 -11.81 1.64 8.23
N GLU A 68 -13.08 1.48 7.85
CA GLU A 68 -13.93 0.41 8.38
C GLU A 68 -13.34 -0.97 8.09
N LYS A 69 -12.80 -1.16 6.86
CA LYS A 69 -12.14 -2.41 6.50
C LYS A 69 -10.86 -2.65 7.29
N TYR A 70 -10.10 -1.59 7.59
CA TYR A 70 -8.93 -1.65 8.46
C TYR A 70 -9.31 -2.07 9.88
N ILE A 71 -10.37 -1.48 10.46
CA ILE A 71 -10.87 -1.82 11.80
C ILE A 71 -11.30 -3.29 11.87
N ASP A 72 -12.00 -3.80 10.84
CA ASP A 72 -12.34 -5.23 10.77
C ASP A 72 -11.10 -6.13 10.85
N LEU A 73 -9.98 -5.69 10.26
CA LEU A 73 -8.71 -6.41 10.22
C LEU A 73 -7.85 -6.21 11.48
N CYS A 74 -8.05 -5.14 12.24
CA CYS A 74 -7.32 -4.91 13.50
C CYS A 74 -7.60 -5.99 14.56
N ASN A 75 -8.69 -6.73 14.43
CA ASN A 75 -8.99 -7.88 15.28
C ASN A 75 -8.28 -9.18 14.83
N ALA A 76 -7.56 -9.14 13.70
CA ALA A 76 -6.65 -10.22 13.31
C ALA A 76 -5.39 -10.17 14.20
N PRO A 77 -4.72 -11.31 14.44
CA PRO A 77 -3.47 -11.32 15.18
C PRO A 77 -2.49 -10.31 14.57
N PHE A 78 -1.92 -9.46 15.43
CA PHE A 78 -0.91 -8.49 15.00
C PHE A 78 0.32 -9.20 14.46
N SER A 79 1.07 -8.52 13.59
CA SER A 79 2.30 -9.08 12.99
C SER A 79 3.23 -9.67 14.06
N ASP A 80 3.35 -9.03 15.23
CA ASP A 80 4.24 -9.47 16.31
C ASP A 80 3.85 -10.86 16.87
N GLU A 81 2.57 -11.21 16.89
CA GLU A 81 2.08 -12.53 17.31
C GLU A 81 2.36 -13.59 16.24
N VAL A 82 2.27 -13.20 14.96
CA VAL A 82 2.62 -14.06 13.82
C VAL A 82 4.15 -14.23 13.71
N SER A 83 4.92 -13.21 14.07
CA SER A 83 6.38 -13.18 13.99
C SER A 83 7.06 -14.15 14.96
N LEU A 84 6.39 -14.56 16.06
CA LEU A 84 6.93 -15.57 16.98
C LEU A 84 7.20 -16.91 16.30
N ASP A 85 6.44 -17.23 15.25
CA ASP A 85 6.60 -18.44 14.44
C ASP A 85 7.49 -18.24 13.20
N ASN A 86 7.88 -17.00 12.89
CA ASN A 86 8.72 -16.67 11.75
C ASN A 86 10.18 -16.52 12.20
N ASP A 87 11.00 -17.54 11.91
CA ASP A 87 12.46 -17.46 12.08
C ASP A 87 13.03 -16.44 11.08
N PRO A 88 13.50 -15.24 11.51
CA PRO A 88 14.00 -14.21 10.62
C PRO A 88 15.25 -14.64 9.85
N ASP A 89 16.05 -15.54 10.43
CA ASP A 89 17.26 -16.07 9.81
C ASP A 89 16.93 -17.12 8.73
N SER A 90 15.69 -17.62 8.72
CA SER A 90 15.17 -18.51 7.68
C SER A 90 14.55 -17.77 6.48
N GLU A 91 14.27 -16.46 6.61
CA GLU A 91 13.67 -15.68 5.53
C GLU A 91 14.69 -15.27 4.45
N HIS A 92 14.36 -15.53 3.19
CA HIS A 92 15.17 -15.08 2.06
C HIS A 92 15.17 -13.56 1.93
N ILE A 93 16.32 -12.93 2.21
CA ILE A 93 16.52 -11.49 2.00
C ILE A 93 16.69 -11.22 0.51
N GLN A 94 15.65 -10.67 -0.11
CA GLN A 94 15.66 -10.37 -1.54
C GLN A 94 16.51 -9.14 -1.85
N LEU A 95 17.52 -9.31 -2.71
CA LEU A 95 18.35 -8.18 -3.14
C LEU A 95 17.57 -7.22 -4.03
N ALA A 96 17.77 -5.91 -3.84
CA ALA A 96 17.19 -4.88 -4.69
C ALA A 96 17.60 -5.03 -6.17
N ASN A 97 18.83 -5.50 -6.42
CA ASN A 97 19.28 -5.81 -7.78
C ASN A 97 18.74 -7.17 -8.24
N TYR A 98 17.72 -7.14 -9.08
CA TYR A 98 17.05 -8.34 -9.61
C TYR A 98 17.99 -9.32 -10.33
N LYS A 99 19.03 -8.84 -11.03
CA LYS A 99 19.97 -9.74 -11.72
C LYS A 99 20.79 -10.54 -10.72
N ASN A 100 21.23 -9.90 -9.64
CA ASN A 100 22.00 -10.54 -8.57
C ASN A 100 21.13 -11.55 -7.82
N GLU A 101 19.90 -11.15 -7.48
CA GLU A 101 18.89 -12.02 -6.88
C GLU A 101 18.61 -13.28 -7.71
N LEU A 102 18.48 -13.13 -9.03
CA LEU A 102 18.24 -14.26 -9.94
C LEU A 102 19.44 -15.21 -10.01
N ALA A 103 20.66 -14.70 -9.86
CA ALA A 103 21.87 -15.53 -9.81
C ALA A 103 21.96 -16.32 -8.51
N LEU A 104 21.63 -15.69 -7.37
CA LEU A 104 21.59 -16.33 -6.05
C LEU A 104 20.57 -17.48 -5.99
N LYS A 105 19.41 -17.31 -6.64
CA LYS A 105 18.37 -18.36 -6.72
C LYS A 105 18.71 -19.56 -7.60
N LYS A 106 19.78 -19.48 -8.40
CA LYS A 106 20.21 -20.54 -9.33
C LYS A 106 21.37 -21.39 -8.78
N LEU A 107 21.96 -20.96 -7.66
CA LEU A 107 22.96 -21.70 -6.89
C LEU A 107 22.26 -22.74 -6.02
#